data_AF-A0A699WIW1-F1
#
_entry.id   AF-A0A699WIW1-F1
#
_cell.length_a   1.000
_cell.length_b   1.000
_cell.length_c   1.000
_cell.angle_alpha   90.00
_cell.angle_beta   90.00
_cell.angle_gamma   90.00
#
_symmetry.space_group_name_H-M   'P 1'
#
loop_
_entity.id
_entity.type
_entity.pdbx_description
1 polymer ?
#
loop_
_entity_poly.entity_id
_entity_poly.type
_entity_poly.pdbx_seq_one_letter_code
_entity_poly.pdbx_strand_id
1 'polypeptide(L)' 'LTAFADADHAGCQDTRRSTSGSVQFLEERLISWSSKRQKSAAISSTEAEYITLSGCCA' A
#
# COMPACT_ATOMS: atom_id res chain seq x y z
N LEU A 1 7.26 7.66 -15.75
CA LEU A 1 7.21 7.09 -14.40
C LEU A 1 5.82 6.51 -14.22
N THR A 2 5.71 5.22 -13.90
CA THR A 2 4.45 4.54 -13.65
C THR A 2 4.49 3.97 -12.23
N ALA A 3 3.50 4.26 -11.41
CA ALA A 3 3.44 3.77 -10.04
C ALA A 3 2.14 3.00 -9.81
N PHE A 4 2.24 1.90 -9.05
CA PHE A 4 1.10 1.14 -8.57
C PHE A 4 1.16 1.06 -7.05
N ALA A 5 0.00 1.03 -6.42
CA ALA A 5 -0.16 0.92 -4.99
C ALA A 5 -1.26 -0.10 -4.69
N ASP A 6 -1.09 -0.91 -3.66
CA ASP A 6 -2.00 -1.96 -3.25
C ASP A 6 -2.03 -2.07 -1.72
N ALA A 7 -3.11 -2.58 -1.15
CA ALA A 7 -3.12 -2.94 0.27
C ALA A 7 -3.95 -4.18 0.56
N ASP A 8 -3.43 -5.03 1.44
CA ASP A 8 -4.24 -6.08 2.05
C ASP A 8 -5.31 -5.47 2.98
N HIS A 9 -6.39 -6.21 3.27
CA HIS A 9 -7.33 -5.84 4.32
C HIS A 9 -7.10 -6.69 5.56
N ALA A 10 -6.70 -6.04 6.65
CA ALA A 10 -6.51 -6.66 7.96
C ALA A 10 -5.60 -7.91 7.93
N GLY A 11 -4.53 -7.86 7.11
CA GLY A 11 -3.60 -8.98 6.93
C GLY A 11 -2.82 -9.36 8.19
N CYS A 12 -2.58 -8.42 9.11
CA CYS A 12 -1.98 -8.72 10.41
C CYS A 12 -3.02 -9.26 11.40
N GLN A 13 -2.92 -10.53 11.81
CA GLN A 13 -3.89 -11.16 12.73
C GLN A 13 -3.95 -10.45 14.09
N ASP A 14 -2.81 -10.05 14.64
CA ASP A 14 -2.74 -9.43 15.98
C ASP A 14 -3.36 -8.03 16.01
N THR A 15 -3.09 -7.22 15.00
CA THR A 15 -3.45 -5.79 14.99
C THR A 15 -4.60 -5.45 14.06
N ARG A 16 -4.99 -6.39 13.18
CA ARG A 16 -5.93 -6.20 12.07
C ARG A 16 -5.56 -5.01 11.17
N ARG A 17 -4.29 -4.60 11.20
CA ARG A 17 -3.76 -3.53 10.34
C ARG A 17 -3.42 -4.08 8.98
N SER A 18 -3.70 -3.24 7.99
CA SER A 18 -3.37 -3.52 6.60
C SER A 18 -1.88 -3.32 6.32
N THR A 19 -1.38 -3.98 5.28
CA THR A 19 -0.05 -3.77 4.71
C THR A 19 -0.19 -3.07 3.37
N SER A 20 0.37 -1.87 3.29
CA SER A 20 0.48 -1.10 2.06
C SER A 20 1.68 -1.56 1.26
N GLY A 21 1.50 -1.80 -0.04
CA GLY A 21 2.53 -2.03 -1.02
C GLY A 21 2.56 -0.92 -2.06
N SER A 22 3.74 -0.55 -2.54
CA SER A 22 3.86 0.29 -3.73
C SER A 22 5.05 -0.13 -4.59
N VAL A 23 4.95 0.15 -5.89
CA VAL A 23 5.96 -0.19 -6.88
C VAL A 23 6.03 0.92 -7.92
N GLN A 24 7.24 1.35 -8.27
CA GLN A 24 7.50 2.43 -9.22
C GLN A 24 8.41 1.95 -10.34
N PHE A 25 7.98 2.20 -11.57
CA PHE A 25 8.67 1.87 -12.80
C PHE A 25 9.09 3.13 -13.55
N LEU A 26 10.31 3.13 -14.06
CA LEU A 26 10.75 4.04 -15.10
C LEU A 26 10.86 3.24 -16.39
N GLU A 27 10.02 3.58 -17.37
CA GLU A 27 9.78 2.71 -18.54
C GLU A 27 9.33 1.33 -18.05
N GLU A 28 10.05 0.27 -18.40
CA GLU A 28 9.77 -1.11 -17.99
C GLU A 28 10.66 -1.59 -16.84
N ARG A 29 11.48 -0.69 -16.25
CA ARG A 29 12.41 -1.04 -15.19
C ARG A 29 11.85 -0.66 -13.83
N LEU A 30 11.82 -1.62 -12.92
CA LEU A 30 11.51 -1.40 -11.51
C LEU A 30 12.63 -0.56 -10.86
N ILE A 31 12.30 0.63 -10.37
CA ILE A 31 13.28 1.53 -9.75
C ILE A 31 13.10 1.66 -8.24
N SER A 32 11.89 1.42 -7.72
CA SER A 32 11.60 1.51 -6.30
C SER A 32 10.38 0.66 -5.94
N TRP A 33 10.40 0.10 -4.73
CA TRP A 33 9.27 -0.59 -4.14
C TRP A 33 9.23 -0.33 -2.64
N SER A 34 8.04 -0.40 -2.06
CA SER A 34 7.87 -0.32 -0.61
C SER A 34 6.81 -1.30 -0.13
N SER A 35 6.98 -1.79 1.09
CA SER A 35 5.97 -2.55 1.82
C SER A 35 5.97 -2.07 3.27
N LYS A 36 4.81 -1.61 3.74
CA LYS A 36 4.68 -0.95 5.04
C LYS A 36 3.34 -1.25 5.68
N ARG A 37 3.36 -1.69 6.94
CA ARG A 37 2.15 -1.81 7.74
C ARG A 37 1.53 -0.42 8.00
N GLN A 38 0.24 -0.29 7.74
CA GLN A 38 -0.52 0.93 8.02
C GLN A 38 -0.52 1.24 9.52
N LYS A 39 -0.59 2.54 9.86
CA LYS A 39 -0.63 2.99 11.27
C LYS A 39 -1.99 2.71 11.92
N SER A 40 -3.04 2.67 11.11
CA SER A 40 -4.43 2.46 11.51
C SER A 40 -4.93 1.13 10.94
N ALA A 41 -5.96 0.56 11.55
CA ALA A 41 -6.69 -0.55 10.94
C ALA A 41 -7.80 0.03 10.05
N ALA A 42 -7.86 -0.41 8.79
CA ALA A 42 -8.92 -0.04 7.87
C ALA A 42 -10.17 -0.88 8.13
N ILE A 43 -11.36 -0.30 8.00
CA ILE A 43 -12.64 -1.00 8.17
C ILE A 43 -13.09 -1.72 6.88
N SER A 44 -12.46 -1.44 5.74
CA SER A 44 -12.72 -2.11 4.46
C SER A 44 -11.46 -2.19 3.58
N SER A 45 -11.49 -3.04 2.55
CA SER A 45 -10.43 -3.10 1.53
C SER A 45 -10.31 -1.78 0.77
N THR A 46 -11.42 -1.15 0.39
CA THR A 46 -11.42 0.13 -0.32
C THR A 46 -10.74 1.23 0.49
N GLU A 47 -10.98 1.29 1.80
CA GLU A 47 -10.29 2.23 2.66
C GLU A 47 -8.79 1.91 2.76
N ALA A 48 -8.42 0.63 2.86
CA ALA A 48 -7.03 0.21 2.91
C ALA A 48 -6.27 0.60 1.61
N GLU A 49 -6.89 0.41 0.45
CA GLU A 49 -6.39 0.86 -0.85
C GLU A 49 -6.24 2.39 -0.88
N TYR A 50 -7.27 3.12 -0.45
CA TYR A 50 -7.24 4.59 -0.42
C TYR A 50 -6.13 5.16 0.47
N ILE A 51 -5.95 4.59 1.67
CA ILE A 51 -4.84 4.94 2.57
C ILE A 51 -3.50 4.71 1.87
N THR A 52 -3.36 3.61 1.14
CA THR A 52 -2.12 3.26 0.44
C THR A 52 -1.83 4.20 -0.73
N LEU A 53 -2.84 4.50 -1.55
CA LEU A 53 -2.72 5.50 -2.61
C LEU A 53 -2.30 6.87 -2.05
N SER A 54 -2.89 7.30 -0.93
CA SER A 54 -2.54 8.57 -0.30
C SER A 54 -1.07 8.64 0.15
N GLY A 55 -0.50 7.52 0.60
CA GLY A 55 0.91 7.43 1.02
C GLY A 55 1.90 7.23 -0.12
N CYS A 56 1.44 6.78 -1.30
CA CYS A 56 2.28 6.55 -2.48
C CYS A 56 2.61 7.86 -3.24
N CYS A 57 1.83 8.92 -3.05
CA CYS A 57 1.98 10.21 -3.74
C CYS A 57 2.81 11.25 -2.96
N ALA A 58 3.50 10.85 -1.88
CA ALA A 58 4.28 11.73 -1.01
C ALA A 58 5.77 11.79 -1.39
#